data_AF-A0A1H3CY08-F1
#
_entry.id   AF-A0A1H3CY08-F1
#
_cell.length_a   1.000
_cell.length_b   1.000
_cell.length_c   1.000
_cell.angle_alpha   90.00
_cell.angle_beta   90.00
_cell.angle_gamma   90.00
#
_symmetry.space_group_name_H-M   'P 1'
#
loop_
_entity.id
_entity.type
_entity.pdbx_description
1 polymer ?
#
loop_
_entity_poly.entity_id
_entity_poly.type
_entity_poly.pdbx_seq_one_letter_code
_entity_poly.pdbx_strand_id
1 'polypeptide(L)'
;MGRKPKYSKKVKIKACKDYEKGHINFQGIANDIRTTKEVVRRKNFNFKKRGIRKKTSLLKVRQEAEYKTVDFFKDKGYSVTKICKVLNTSRSGYYKHKNRVKPEKEKQDELLCSLITEYHSTFDEILRYRKMTMFINKLNHKSFSERYIHRLMNVLGITARIIRKKLIALE
;
A
#
# COMPACT_ATOMS: atom_id res chain seq x y z
N MET A 1 22.00 16.36 -14.95
CA MET A 1 22.65 15.10 -14.55
C MET A 1 22.39 14.82 -13.06
N GLY A 2 21.60 13.81 -12.71
CA GLY A 2 21.27 13.51 -11.31
C GLY A 2 22.28 12.54 -10.67
N ARG A 3 22.98 12.96 -9.61
CA ARG A 3 23.90 12.09 -8.86
C ARG A 3 23.18 10.80 -8.40
N LYS A 4 23.75 9.63 -8.73
CA LYS A 4 23.24 8.34 -8.23
C LYS A 4 23.30 8.35 -6.70
N PRO A 5 22.23 7.94 -6.00
CA PRO A 5 22.27 7.91 -4.54
C PRO A 5 23.27 6.85 -4.08
N LYS A 6 24.22 7.26 -3.24
CA LYS A 6 25.29 6.44 -2.64
C LYS A 6 24.79 5.14 -1.95
N TYR A 7 23.49 5.04 -1.64
CA TYR A 7 22.89 3.89 -0.94
C TYR A 7 21.57 3.41 -1.56
N SER A 8 21.33 2.10 -1.42
CA SER A 8 20.13 1.42 -1.92
C SER A 8 18.86 1.85 -1.19
N LYS A 9 17.70 1.74 -1.87
CA LYS A 9 16.39 2.07 -1.29
C LYS A 9 16.08 1.19 -0.08
N LYS A 10 16.51 -0.08 -0.10
CA LYS A 10 16.35 -1.05 0.99
C LYS A 10 17.12 -0.61 2.25
N VAL A 11 18.37 -0.17 2.10
CA VAL A 11 19.19 0.34 3.22
C VAL A 11 18.54 1.57 3.87
N LYS A 12 18.00 2.48 3.06
CA LYS A 12 17.30 3.67 3.56
C LYS A 12 16.01 3.32 4.30
N ILE A 13 15.25 2.34 3.80
CA ILE A 13 14.00 1.90 4.44
C ILE A 13 14.27 1.18 5.76
N LYS A 14 15.30 0.32 5.81
CA LYS A 14 15.70 -0.40 7.04
C LYS A 14 16.08 0.61 8.14
N ALA A 15 16.98 1.55 7.84
CA ALA A 15 17.38 2.57 8.80
C ALA A 15 16.23 3.49 9.26
N CYS A 16 15.26 3.80 8.39
CA CYS A 16 14.04 4.52 8.80
C CYS A 16 13.17 3.71 9.76
N LYS A 17 13.01 2.39 9.53
CA LYS A 17 12.24 1.50 10.40
C LYS A 17 12.91 1.30 11.76
N ASP A 18 14.23 1.19 11.78
CA ASP A 18 15.00 1.01 13.03
C ASP A 18 14.99 2.29 13.89
N TYR A 19 14.92 3.47 13.25
CA TYR A 19 14.68 4.76 13.91
C TYR A 19 13.30 4.86 14.56
N GLU A 20 12.23 4.51 13.83
CA GLU A 20 10.85 4.59 14.34
C GLU A 20 10.61 3.68 15.55
N LYS A 21 11.38 2.59 15.65
CA LYS A 21 11.34 1.64 16.76
C LYS A 21 12.27 2.00 17.93
N GLY A 22 12.99 3.12 17.85
CA GLY A 22 13.90 3.58 18.91
C GLY A 22 15.19 2.78 19.06
N HIS A 23 15.50 1.87 18.13
CA HIS A 23 16.69 1.02 18.22
C HIS A 23 17.99 1.74 17.83
N ILE A 24 17.91 2.88 17.12
CA ILE A 24 19.08 3.61 16.63
C ILE A 24 18.80 5.11 16.60
N ASN A 25 19.73 5.93 17.09
CA ASN A 25 19.65 7.39 17.01
C ASN A 25 20.10 7.92 15.62
N PHE A 26 19.89 9.21 15.35
CA PHE A 26 20.28 9.81 14.07
C PHE A 26 21.76 9.69 13.74
N GLN A 27 22.63 9.62 14.77
CA GLN A 27 24.07 9.43 14.59
C GLN A 27 24.39 8.01 14.12
N GLY A 28 23.74 6.98 14.69
CA GLY A 28 23.92 5.59 14.26
C GLY A 28 23.46 5.37 12.81
N ILE A 29 22.33 5.95 12.42
CA ILE A 29 21.85 5.91 11.03
C ILE A 29 22.80 6.64 10.08
N ALA A 30 23.40 7.74 10.56
CA ALA A 30 24.38 8.48 9.79
C ALA A 30 25.65 7.65 9.56
N ASN A 31 26.10 6.91 10.57
CA ASN A 31 27.26 6.02 10.50
C ASN A 31 27.02 4.84 9.53
N ASP A 32 25.87 4.17 9.64
CA ASP A 32 25.49 3.03 8.76
C ASP A 32 25.41 3.43 7.29
N ILE A 33 24.97 4.66 7.05
CA ILE A 33 24.79 5.24 5.72
C ILE A 33 25.97 6.18 5.40
N ARG A 34 27.11 6.08 6.10
CA ARG A 34 28.31 6.94 6.02
C ARG A 34 27.99 8.37 5.51
N THR A 35 27.15 9.07 6.25
CA THR A 35 26.62 10.41 5.96
C THR A 35 26.60 11.24 7.24
N THR A 36 26.19 12.51 7.19
CA THR A 36 26.10 13.34 8.40
C THR A 36 24.71 13.28 9.02
N LYS A 37 24.67 13.49 10.34
CA LYS A 37 23.42 13.53 11.11
C LYS A 37 22.44 14.59 10.59
N GLU A 38 22.92 15.74 10.09
CA GLU A 38 22.03 16.79 9.56
C GLU A 38 21.33 16.33 8.27
N VAL A 39 22.01 15.57 7.40
CA VAL A 39 21.44 15.03 6.17
C VAL A 39 20.34 14.01 6.48
N VAL A 40 20.53 13.18 7.51
CA VAL A 40 19.52 12.23 7.99
C VAL A 40 18.32 12.99 8.57
N ARG A 41 18.57 13.99 9.43
CA ARG A 41 17.53 14.83 10.06
C ARG A 41 16.68 15.57 9.02
N ARG A 42 17.31 16.18 8.00
CA ARG A 42 16.62 16.90 6.92
C ARG A 42 15.78 15.98 6.04
N LYS A 43 16.26 14.76 5.75
CA LYS A 43 15.48 13.75 5.02
C LYS A 43 14.28 13.24 5.82
N ASN A 44 14.45 13.03 7.12
CA ASN A 44 13.36 12.57 7.99
C ASN A 44 12.26 13.64 8.12
N PHE A 45 12.65 14.92 8.22
CA PHE A 45 11.70 16.04 8.21
C PHE A 45 10.89 16.10 6.90
N ASN A 46 11.55 15.90 5.75
CA ASN A 46 10.87 15.83 4.44
C ASN A 46 10.00 14.57 4.27
N PHE A 47 10.35 13.45 4.91
CA PHE A 47 9.53 12.24 4.92
C PHE A 47 8.25 12.45 5.75
N LYS A 48 8.36 13.06 6.95
CA LYS A 48 7.20 13.46 7.77
C LYS A 48 6.29 14.47 7.05
N LYS A 49 6.86 15.46 6.34
CA LYS A 49 6.10 16.43 5.53
C LYS A 49 5.30 15.81 4.38
N ARG A 50 5.73 14.65 3.85
CA ARG A 50 5.05 13.99 2.71
C ARG A 50 3.80 13.20 3.11
N GLY A 51 3.58 12.97 4.41
CA GLY A 51 2.43 12.24 4.94
C GLY A 51 2.40 10.79 4.47
N ILE A 52 2.33 9.84 5.42
CA ILE A 52 1.87 8.50 5.06
C ILE A 52 0.39 8.66 4.69
N ARG A 53 0.08 8.77 3.40
CA ARG A 53 -1.30 8.80 2.93
C ARG A 53 -1.95 7.52 3.42
N LYS A 54 -2.93 7.63 4.34
CA LYS A 54 -3.71 6.48 4.81
C LYS A 54 -4.13 5.67 3.58
N LYS A 55 -3.74 4.39 3.54
CA LYS A 55 -4.15 3.46 2.46
C LYS A 55 -5.67 3.51 2.42
N THR A 56 -6.24 4.07 1.35
CA THR A 56 -7.68 4.02 1.11
C THR A 56 -8.06 2.56 0.97
N SER A 57 -8.94 2.04 1.83
CA SER A 57 -9.49 0.70 1.69
C SER A 57 -10.25 0.59 0.36
N LEU A 58 -10.14 -0.57 -0.32
CA LEU A 58 -10.93 -0.83 -1.55
C LEU A 58 -12.42 -0.78 -1.24
N LEU A 59 -12.80 -1.37 -0.11
CA LEU A 59 -14.15 -1.35 0.42
C LEU A 59 -14.35 -0.05 1.18
N LYS A 60 -15.31 0.77 0.75
CA LYS A 60 -15.67 2.03 1.43
C LYS A 60 -16.49 1.79 2.70
N VAL A 61 -16.14 0.76 3.47
CA VAL A 61 -16.84 0.37 4.69
C VAL A 61 -16.10 0.98 5.88
N ARG A 62 -16.76 1.90 6.60
CA ARG A 62 -16.17 2.70 7.69
C ARG A 62 -15.73 1.86 8.91
N GLN A 63 -16.38 0.73 9.17
CA GLN A 63 -16.20 -0.12 10.37
C GLN A 63 -15.91 -1.60 10.01
N GLU A 64 -15.26 -1.83 8.85
CA GLU A 64 -15.05 -3.18 8.34
C GLU A 64 -14.24 -4.06 9.30
N ALA A 65 -13.21 -3.49 9.94
CA ALA A 65 -12.34 -4.21 10.85
C ALA A 65 -13.12 -4.66 12.09
N GLU A 66 -13.92 -3.75 12.66
CA GLU A 66 -14.76 -4.01 13.82
C GLU A 66 -15.79 -5.10 13.51
N TYR A 67 -16.43 -5.06 12.34
CA TYR A 67 -17.38 -6.11 11.95
C TYR A 67 -16.72 -7.47 11.74
N LYS A 68 -15.51 -7.52 11.17
CA LYS A 68 -14.73 -8.77 11.10
C LYS A 68 -14.39 -9.31 12.48
N THR A 69 -14.08 -8.43 13.44
CA THR A 69 -13.88 -8.81 14.83
C THR A 69 -15.16 -9.35 15.46
N VAL A 70 -16.33 -8.76 15.17
CA VAL A 70 -17.63 -9.28 15.62
C VAL A 70 -17.86 -10.70 15.06
N ASP A 71 -17.64 -10.94 13.77
CA ASP A 71 -17.80 -12.29 13.19
C ASP A 71 -16.86 -13.30 13.85
N PHE A 72 -15.57 -12.98 13.99
CA PHE A 72 -14.59 -13.86 14.62
C PHE A 72 -14.97 -14.30 16.04
N PHE A 73 -15.45 -13.38 16.89
CA PHE A 73 -15.85 -13.73 18.25
C PHE A 73 -17.25 -14.36 18.28
N LYS A 74 -18.15 -14.00 17.36
CA LYS A 74 -19.44 -14.68 17.23
C LYS A 74 -19.25 -16.17 16.94
N ASP A 75 -18.31 -16.51 16.05
CA ASP A 75 -18.01 -17.90 15.67
C ASP A 75 -17.40 -18.71 16.83
N LYS A 76 -16.83 -18.02 17.83
CA LYS A 76 -16.37 -18.62 19.10
C LYS A 76 -17.46 -18.71 20.18
N GLY A 77 -18.72 -18.41 19.84
CA GLY A 77 -19.86 -18.49 20.75
C GLY A 77 -20.13 -17.24 21.59
N TYR A 78 -19.40 -16.14 21.36
CA TYR A 78 -19.65 -14.91 22.11
C TYR A 78 -20.88 -14.14 21.58
N SER A 79 -21.59 -13.48 22.49
CA SER A 79 -22.76 -12.66 22.13
C SER A 79 -22.35 -11.43 21.31
N VAL A 80 -22.94 -11.29 20.12
CA VAL A 80 -22.80 -10.11 19.24
C VAL A 80 -23.04 -8.81 20.00
N THR A 81 -24.04 -8.77 20.88
CA THR A 81 -24.38 -7.58 21.68
C THR A 81 -23.23 -7.17 22.61
N LYS A 82 -22.55 -8.13 23.23
CA LYS A 82 -21.40 -7.85 24.10
C LYS A 82 -20.21 -7.33 23.29
N ILE A 83 -19.92 -7.96 22.16
CA ILE A 83 -18.80 -7.57 21.29
C ILE A 83 -19.02 -6.17 20.71
N CYS A 84 -20.21 -5.88 20.20
CA CYS A 84 -20.56 -4.54 19.68
C CYS A 84 -20.43 -3.46 20.75
N LYS A 85 -20.83 -3.74 22.01
CA LYS A 85 -20.63 -2.81 23.14
C LYS A 85 -19.14 -2.54 23.38
N VAL A 86 -18.30 -3.57 23.40
CA VAL A 86 -16.84 -3.44 23.59
C VAL A 86 -16.19 -2.66 22.45
N LEU A 87 -16.59 -2.91 21.21
CA LEU A 87 -16.04 -2.24 20.02
C LEU A 87 -16.64 -0.86 19.75
N ASN A 88 -17.58 -0.39 20.59
CA ASN A 88 -18.34 0.85 20.38
C ASN A 88 -18.99 0.92 18.98
N THR A 89 -19.57 -0.20 18.53
CA THR A 89 -20.30 -0.30 17.25
C THR A 89 -21.78 -0.60 17.50
N SER A 90 -22.64 -0.18 16.56
CA SER A 90 -24.06 -0.49 16.66
C SER A 90 -24.34 -1.91 16.17
N ARG A 91 -25.17 -2.65 16.92
CA ARG A 91 -25.66 -3.97 16.51
C ARG A 91 -26.38 -3.92 15.15
N SER A 92 -27.18 -2.87 14.93
CA SER A 92 -27.87 -2.64 13.65
C SER A 92 -26.88 -2.38 12.50
N GLY A 93 -25.80 -1.64 12.74
CA GLY A 93 -24.73 -1.43 11.77
C GLY A 93 -24.04 -2.72 11.36
N TYR A 94 -23.75 -3.60 12.33
CA TYR A 94 -23.19 -4.92 12.07
C TYR A 94 -24.09 -5.76 11.16
N TYR A 95 -25.37 -5.93 11.48
CA TYR A 95 -26.27 -6.72 10.62
C TYR A 95 -26.52 -6.08 9.26
N LYS A 96 -26.55 -4.74 9.18
CA LYS A 96 -26.62 -4.02 7.90
C LYS A 96 -25.39 -4.30 7.04
N HIS A 97 -24.20 -4.34 7.63
CA HIS A 97 -22.98 -4.71 6.92
C HIS A 97 -23.00 -6.17 6.50
N LYS A 98 -23.41 -7.08 7.39
CA LYS A 98 -23.49 -8.51 7.13
C LYS A 98 -24.42 -8.85 5.96
N ASN A 99 -25.55 -8.16 5.87
CA ASN A 99 -26.55 -8.35 4.82
C ASN A 99 -26.32 -7.43 3.61
N ARG A 100 -25.18 -6.75 3.53
CA ARG A 100 -24.89 -5.80 2.48
C ARG A 100 -24.65 -6.53 1.15
N VAL A 101 -25.43 -6.16 0.14
CA VAL A 101 -25.14 -6.53 -1.26
C VAL A 101 -23.98 -5.70 -1.77
N LYS A 102 -22.92 -6.36 -2.28
CA LYS A 102 -21.78 -5.67 -2.89
C LYS A 102 -22.24 -4.94 -4.17
N PRO A 103 -22.03 -3.61 -4.27
CA PRO A 103 -22.39 -2.87 -5.47
C PRO A 103 -21.48 -3.27 -6.65
N GLU A 104 -21.99 -3.15 -7.86
CA GLU A 104 -21.29 -3.62 -9.08
C GLU A 104 -19.92 -2.96 -9.27
N LYS A 105 -19.80 -1.68 -8.90
CA LYS A 105 -18.53 -0.96 -8.91
C LYS A 105 -17.46 -1.57 -7.99
N GLU A 106 -17.85 -2.09 -6.83
CA GLU A 106 -16.90 -2.77 -5.93
C GLU A 106 -16.45 -4.10 -6.51
N LYS A 107 -17.34 -4.84 -7.16
CA LYS A 107 -16.96 -6.07 -7.87
C LYS A 107 -15.98 -5.77 -9.01
N GLN A 108 -16.22 -4.70 -9.78
CA GLN A 108 -15.30 -4.27 -10.83
C GLN A 108 -13.94 -3.84 -10.27
N ASP A 109 -13.93 -3.09 -9.15
CA ASP A 109 -12.69 -2.71 -8.46
C ASP A 109 -11.92 -3.96 -7.98
N GLU A 110 -12.61 -4.97 -7.42
CA GLU A 110 -12.03 -6.25 -7.00
C GLU A 110 -11.42 -7.01 -8.18
N LEU A 111 -12.17 -7.18 -9.28
CA LEU A 111 -11.71 -7.84 -10.50
C LEU A 111 -10.47 -7.14 -11.09
N LEU A 112 -10.50 -5.80 -11.19
CA LEU A 112 -9.35 -5.04 -11.66
C LEU A 112 -8.14 -5.15 -10.73
N CYS A 113 -8.35 -5.21 -9.42
CA CYS A 113 -7.25 -5.42 -8.48
C CYS A 113 -6.59 -6.79 -8.68
N SER A 114 -7.38 -7.83 -8.91
CA SER A 114 -6.87 -9.17 -9.23
C SER A 114 -6.04 -9.15 -10.52
N LEU A 115 -6.58 -8.57 -11.60
CA LEU A 115 -5.86 -8.43 -12.88
C LEU A 115 -4.56 -7.63 -12.75
N ILE A 116 -4.59 -6.51 -12.02
CA ILE A 116 -3.39 -5.69 -11.77
C ILE A 116 -2.33 -6.50 -11.03
N THR A 117 -2.73 -7.31 -10.05
CA THR A 117 -1.81 -8.13 -9.24
C THR A 117 -1.20 -9.26 -10.07
N GLU A 118 -2.02 -9.92 -10.88
CA GLU A 118 -1.58 -10.94 -11.83
C GLU A 118 -0.55 -10.37 -12.80
N TYR A 119 -0.89 -9.28 -13.51
CA TYR A 119 0.03 -8.68 -14.47
C TYR A 119 1.28 -8.12 -13.81
N HIS A 120 1.17 -7.58 -12.59
CA HIS A 120 2.35 -7.12 -11.87
C HIS A 120 3.34 -8.27 -11.62
N SER A 121 2.83 -9.46 -11.32
CA SER A 121 3.62 -10.66 -11.08
C SER A 121 4.17 -11.22 -12.40
N THR A 122 3.34 -11.35 -13.43
CA THR A 122 3.71 -11.90 -14.75
C THR A 122 4.80 -11.09 -15.45
N PHE A 123 4.84 -9.77 -15.23
CA PHE A 123 5.79 -8.86 -15.87
C PHE A 123 6.90 -8.38 -14.93
N ASP A 124 7.27 -9.16 -13.91
CA ASP A 124 8.38 -8.87 -12.98
C ASP A 124 8.38 -7.45 -12.41
N GLU A 125 7.18 -6.95 -12.12
CA GLU A 125 6.95 -5.60 -11.60
C GLU A 125 7.38 -4.46 -12.55
N ILE A 126 7.70 -4.73 -13.82
CA ILE A 126 8.23 -3.74 -14.77
C ILE A 126 7.16 -2.73 -15.19
N LEU A 127 5.89 -3.13 -15.17
CA LEU A 127 4.78 -2.33 -15.69
C LEU A 127 4.47 -1.12 -14.80
N ARG A 128 4.65 0.08 -15.39
CA ARG A 128 4.08 1.34 -14.88
C ARG A 128 2.59 1.42 -15.19
N TYR A 129 1.88 2.26 -14.45
CA TYR A 129 0.42 2.37 -14.55
C TYR A 129 -0.08 2.60 -15.98
N ARG A 130 0.61 3.42 -16.81
CA ARG A 130 0.21 3.65 -18.21
C ARG A 130 0.24 2.38 -19.05
N LYS A 131 1.33 1.59 -18.92
CA LYS A 131 1.43 0.29 -19.59
C LYS A 131 0.42 -0.71 -19.02
N MET A 132 0.24 -0.72 -17.70
CA MET A 132 -0.78 -1.55 -17.04
C MET A 132 -2.18 -1.27 -17.59
N THR A 133 -2.57 0.01 -17.72
CA THR A 133 -3.84 0.42 -18.33
C THR A 133 -3.95 -0.06 -19.78
N MET A 134 -2.90 0.14 -20.59
CA MET A 134 -2.88 -0.31 -21.98
C MET A 134 -3.09 -1.83 -22.09
N PHE A 135 -2.37 -2.63 -21.28
CA PHE A 135 -2.51 -4.09 -21.29
C PHE A 135 -3.91 -4.53 -20.86
N ILE A 136 -4.41 -3.99 -19.74
CA ILE A 136 -5.76 -4.32 -19.25
C ILE A 136 -6.81 -4.00 -20.31
N ASN A 137 -6.76 -2.80 -20.91
CA ASN A 137 -7.74 -2.39 -21.92
C ASN A 137 -7.66 -3.24 -23.18
N LYS A 138 -6.44 -3.50 -23.68
CA LYS A 138 -6.22 -4.26 -24.91
C LYS A 138 -6.65 -5.73 -24.76
N LEU A 139 -6.29 -6.38 -23.65
CA LEU A 139 -6.54 -7.80 -23.43
C LEU A 139 -7.97 -8.11 -22.99
N ASN A 140 -8.66 -7.15 -22.35
CA ASN A 140 -10.02 -7.35 -21.85
C ASN A 140 -11.09 -6.64 -22.71
N HIS A 141 -10.70 -6.04 -23.85
CA HIS A 141 -11.58 -5.23 -24.70
C HIS A 141 -12.35 -4.14 -23.92
N LYS A 142 -11.62 -3.39 -23.08
CA LYS A 142 -12.16 -2.32 -22.22
C LYS A 142 -11.48 -0.99 -22.49
N SER A 143 -12.04 0.09 -21.93
CA SER A 143 -11.56 1.47 -22.07
C SER A 143 -11.44 2.18 -20.70
N PHE A 144 -10.79 1.54 -19.73
CA PHE A 144 -10.55 2.15 -18.43
C PHE A 144 -9.57 3.33 -18.52
N SER A 145 -9.80 4.37 -17.72
CA SER A 145 -8.90 5.52 -17.66
C SER A 145 -7.61 5.21 -16.90
N GLU A 146 -6.50 5.85 -17.30
CA GLU A 146 -5.22 5.72 -16.60
C GLU A 146 -5.32 6.10 -15.12
N ARG A 147 -6.09 7.14 -14.79
CA ARG A 147 -6.29 7.61 -13.40
C ARG A 147 -6.97 6.55 -12.53
N TYR A 148 -7.92 5.81 -13.11
CA TYR A 148 -8.66 4.78 -12.39
C TYR A 148 -7.76 3.60 -12.04
N ILE A 149 -7.00 3.08 -13.01
CA ILE A 149 -6.01 2.01 -12.78
C ILE A 149 -4.92 2.47 -11.80
N HIS A 150 -4.42 3.70 -11.95
CA HIS A 150 -3.42 4.24 -11.04
C HIS A 150 -3.94 4.36 -9.60
N ARG A 151 -5.22 4.74 -9.40
CA ARG A 151 -5.86 4.72 -8.07
C ARG A 151 -5.83 3.31 -7.47
N LEU A 152 -6.23 2.29 -8.23
CA LEU A 152 -6.25 0.90 -7.75
C LEU A 152 -4.85 0.38 -7.43
N MET A 153 -3.86 0.63 -8.30
CA MET A 153 -2.46 0.32 -8.02
C MET A 153 -1.96 0.95 -6.71
N ASN A 154 -2.31 2.23 -6.46
CA ASN A 154 -1.95 2.91 -5.22
C ASN A 154 -2.61 2.30 -3.98
N VAL A 155 -3.86 1.83 -4.10
CA VAL A 155 -4.54 1.11 -3.00
C VAL A 155 -3.81 -0.20 -2.68
N LEU A 156 -3.43 -0.96 -3.71
CA LEU A 156 -2.66 -2.19 -3.56
C LEU A 156 -1.23 -1.91 -3.05
N GLY A 157 -0.70 -0.71 -3.26
CA GLY A 157 0.69 -0.36 -2.99
C GLY A 157 1.65 -0.86 -4.09
N ILE A 158 1.11 -1.17 -5.26
CA ILE A 158 1.85 -1.65 -6.42
C ILE A 158 2.47 -0.46 -7.14
N THR A 159 3.77 -0.52 -7.35
CA THR A 159 4.51 0.45 -8.16
C THR A 159 5.51 -0.27 -9.03
N ALA A 160 5.78 0.27 -10.22
CA ALA A 160 6.75 -0.34 -11.11
C ALA A 160 8.15 -0.35 -10.50
N ARG A 161 8.85 -1.47 -10.69
CA ARG A 161 10.27 -1.60 -10.40
C ARG A 161 11.05 -0.64 -11.29
N ILE A 162 11.88 0.19 -10.66
CA ILE A 162 12.78 1.10 -11.38
C ILE A 162 14.04 0.32 -11.76
N ILE A 163 14.17 -0.05 -13.03
CA ILE A 163 15.42 -0.59 -13.59
C ILE A 163 16.41 0.57 -13.72
N ARG A 164 17.56 0.49 -13.04
CA ARG A 164 18.68 1.41 -13.28
C ARG A 164 19.53 0.82 -14.39
N LYS A 165 19.84 1.58 -15.44
CA LYS A 165 20.82 1.16 -16.45
C LYS A 165 22.12 0.73 -15.75
N LYS A 166 22.56 -0.51 -16.00
CA LYS A 166 23.91 -0.97 -15.69
C LYS A 166 24.82 -0.23 -16.67
N LEU A 167 25.75 0.59 -16.17
CA LEU A 167 26.85 1.08 -17.00
C LEU A 167 27.74 -0.13 -17.18
N ILE A 168 27.80 -0.67 -18.40
CA ILE A 168 28.79 -1.68 -18.77
C ILE A 168 30.08 -0.88 -18.90
N ALA A 169 31.03 -1.09 -17.98
CA ALA A 169 32.40 -0.65 -18.21
C ALA A 169 32.93 -1.58 -19.31
N LEU A 170 33.23 -1.01 -20.48
CA LEU A 170 34.07 -1.67 -21.47
C LEU A 170 35.49 -1.56 -20.92
N GLU A 171 36.05 -2.69 -20.50
CA GLU A 171 37.49 -2.86 -20.28
C GLU A 171 38.16 -3.18 -21.62
#